data_AF-A0A2D6NFR9-F1
#
_entry.id   AF-A0A2D6NFR9-F1
#
_cell.length_a   1.000
_cell.length_b   1.000
_cell.length_c   1.000
_cell.angle_alpha   90.00
_cell.angle_beta   90.00
_cell.angle_gamma   90.00
#
_symmetry.space_group_name_H-M   'P 1'
#
loop_
_entity.id
_entity.type
_entity.pdbx_description
1 polymer ?
#
loop_
_entity_poly.entity_id
_entity_poly.type
_entity_poly.pdbx_seq_one_letter_code
_entity_poly.pdbx_strand_id
1 'polypeptide(L)'
;MKLNEMQTQEVTSELNKKLMEANLEIGRAETKFGDASKHIKYLEKDLKKEIKKRNSLLTRYGELKARYEVEISRSTETSIEISNSININDCKELDLLEGQLYVATNKELGVLNPFTAGYKDHRLLIGCSIGSRLTSSGTLPVDISYNLTLKLRAEIVEAITPSGAVNNYIRLYELDDKGITVGKFEVESFAMVIDDQRTPKFLWWDPHMDMGVGLGLRGDSSIDSLNWEGLASVGFSPISYGLSSKDLAWRFARISLDVGQEISVGLTPVLYNLGNNLPIFTNLWLGPFGHYGLADKQWGVGMLLGATL
;
A
#
# COMPACT_ATOMS: atom_id res chain seq x y z
N MET A 1 -64.69 -25.34 -57.17
CA MET A 1 -64.40 -25.67 -55.76
C MET A 1 -62.94 -25.37 -55.37
N LYS A 2 -61.93 -25.73 -56.20
CA LYS A 2 -60.50 -25.46 -55.90
C LYS A 2 -60.06 -23.99 -55.77
N LEU A 3 -60.75 -23.04 -56.41
CA LEU A 3 -60.36 -21.62 -56.35
C LEU A 3 -60.62 -20.98 -54.97
N ASN A 4 -61.71 -21.38 -54.30
CA ASN A 4 -62.06 -20.89 -52.96
C ASN A 4 -61.13 -21.46 -51.87
N GLU A 5 -60.64 -22.69 -52.03
CA GLU A 5 -59.68 -23.32 -51.11
C GLU A 5 -58.30 -22.65 -51.19
N MET A 6 -57.89 -22.23 -52.39
CA MET A 6 -56.61 -21.57 -52.60
C MET A 6 -56.61 -20.13 -52.06
N GLN A 7 -57.71 -19.39 -52.26
CA GLN A 7 -57.89 -18.05 -51.67
C GLN A 7 -57.97 -18.09 -50.13
N THR A 8 -58.60 -19.12 -49.56
CA THR A 8 -58.63 -19.27 -48.09
C THR A 8 -57.26 -19.64 -47.54
N GLN A 9 -56.49 -20.51 -48.20
CA GLN A 9 -55.12 -20.84 -47.77
C GLN A 9 -54.18 -19.62 -47.81
N GLU A 10 -54.29 -18.77 -48.83
CA GLU A 10 -53.47 -17.57 -48.97
C GLU A 10 -53.79 -16.53 -47.88
N VAL A 11 -55.08 -16.28 -47.62
CA VAL A 11 -55.54 -15.41 -46.53
C VAL A 11 -55.10 -15.95 -45.17
N THR A 12 -55.19 -17.27 -44.95
CA THR A 12 -54.77 -17.89 -43.69
C THR A 12 -53.26 -17.78 -43.47
N SER A 13 -52.47 -17.92 -44.54
CA SER A 13 -51.01 -17.75 -44.51
C SER A 13 -50.63 -16.30 -44.18
N GLU A 14 -51.27 -15.33 -44.82
CA GLU A 14 -51.01 -13.91 -44.56
C GLU A 14 -51.41 -13.50 -43.14
N LEU A 15 -52.53 -14.02 -42.63
CA LEU A 15 -52.97 -13.79 -41.25
C LEU A 15 -51.97 -14.36 -40.23
N ASN A 16 -51.48 -15.57 -40.47
CA ASN A 16 -50.47 -16.21 -39.61
C ASN A 16 -49.16 -15.43 -39.60
N LYS A 17 -48.74 -14.89 -40.75
CA LYS A 17 -47.55 -14.03 -40.83
C LYS A 17 -47.72 -12.75 -40.02
N LYS A 18 -48.85 -12.05 -40.16
CA LYS A 18 -49.15 -10.84 -39.37
C LYS A 18 -49.23 -11.15 -37.88
N LEU A 19 -49.78 -12.29 -37.50
CA LEU A 19 -49.86 -12.72 -36.10
C LEU A 19 -48.48 -13.04 -35.52
N MET A 20 -47.59 -13.66 -36.30
CA MET A 20 -46.22 -13.92 -35.91
C MET A 20 -45.41 -12.61 -35.76
N GLU A 21 -45.56 -11.67 -36.68
CA GLU A 21 -44.92 -10.34 -36.61
C GLU A 21 -45.40 -9.57 -35.36
N ALA A 22 -46.71 -9.55 -35.10
CA ALA A 22 -47.28 -8.92 -33.91
C ALA A 22 -46.76 -9.57 -32.60
N ASN A 23 -46.66 -10.89 -32.54
CA ASN A 23 -46.10 -11.58 -31.37
C ASN A 23 -44.62 -11.26 -31.14
N LEU A 24 -43.83 -11.12 -32.21
CA LEU A 24 -42.43 -10.71 -32.11
C LEU A 24 -42.29 -9.25 -31.65
N GLU A 25 -43.16 -8.35 -32.10
CA GLU A 25 -43.19 -6.97 -31.62
C GLU A 25 -43.59 -6.89 -30.13
N ILE A 26 -44.59 -7.66 -29.71
CA ILE A 26 -44.99 -7.77 -28.29
C ILE A 26 -43.81 -8.27 -27.45
N GLY A 27 -43.15 -9.36 -27.86
CA GLY A 27 -41.99 -9.89 -27.12
C GLY A 27 -40.81 -8.90 -27.04
N ARG A 28 -40.57 -8.12 -28.10
CA ARG A 28 -39.56 -7.03 -28.09
C ARG A 28 -39.97 -5.91 -27.14
N ALA A 29 -41.24 -5.54 -27.12
CA ALA A 29 -41.76 -4.53 -26.20
C ALA A 29 -41.65 -4.97 -24.74
N GLU A 30 -41.98 -6.23 -24.43
CA GLU A 30 -41.82 -6.81 -23.09
C GLU A 30 -40.36 -6.84 -22.64
N THR A 31 -39.43 -7.19 -23.53
CA THR A 31 -38.00 -7.19 -23.23
C THR A 31 -37.50 -5.77 -22.92
N LYS A 32 -37.86 -4.78 -23.76
CA LYS A 32 -37.52 -3.37 -23.51
C LYS A 32 -38.12 -2.85 -22.21
N PHE A 33 -39.34 -3.25 -21.87
CA PHE A 33 -39.98 -2.90 -20.61
C PHE A 33 -39.27 -3.54 -19.40
N GLY A 34 -38.84 -4.79 -19.54
CA GLY A 34 -38.03 -5.50 -18.55
C GLY A 34 -36.70 -4.80 -18.28
N ASP A 35 -36.00 -4.37 -19.32
CA ASP A 35 -34.73 -3.64 -19.20
C ASP A 35 -34.92 -2.24 -18.62
N ALA A 36 -35.96 -1.51 -19.04
CA ALA A 36 -36.32 -0.23 -18.45
C ALA A 36 -36.64 -0.38 -16.95
N SER A 37 -37.36 -1.43 -16.56
CA SER A 37 -37.69 -1.72 -15.16
C SER A 37 -36.44 -2.03 -14.33
N LYS A 38 -35.47 -2.77 -14.88
CA LYS A 38 -34.18 -3.01 -14.22
C LYS A 38 -33.40 -1.70 -14.05
N HIS A 39 -33.39 -0.85 -15.06
CA HIS A 39 -32.70 0.44 -15.02
C HIS A 39 -33.31 1.37 -13.95
N ILE A 40 -34.64 1.43 -13.86
CA ILE A 40 -35.36 2.18 -12.81
C ILE A 40 -34.96 1.68 -11.41
N LYS A 41 -34.91 0.36 -11.18
CA LYS A 41 -34.48 -0.20 -9.89
C LYS A 41 -33.04 0.17 -9.53
N TYR A 42 -32.15 0.25 -10.52
CA TYR A 42 -30.77 0.69 -10.30
C TYR A 42 -30.72 2.17 -9.88
N LEU A 43 -31.43 3.03 -10.60
CA LEU A 43 -31.54 4.46 -10.28
C LEU A 43 -32.15 4.70 -8.89
N GLU A 44 -33.20 3.96 -8.51
CA GLU A 44 -33.78 4.04 -7.17
C GLU A 44 -32.77 3.68 -6.07
N LYS A 45 -31.95 2.65 -6.30
CA LYS A 45 -30.93 2.21 -5.33
C LYS A 45 -29.87 3.29 -5.13
N ASP A 46 -29.41 3.92 -6.21
CA ASP A 46 -28.40 4.97 -6.12
C ASP A 46 -28.96 6.26 -5.54
N LEU A 47 -30.20 6.62 -5.88
CA LEU A 47 -30.90 7.75 -5.27
C LEU A 47 -31.09 7.55 -3.76
N LYS A 48 -31.44 6.33 -3.30
CA LYS A 48 -31.51 6.01 -1.86
C LYS A 48 -30.15 6.16 -1.16
N LYS A 49 -29.05 5.74 -1.78
CA LYS A 49 -27.70 5.95 -1.22
C LYS A 49 -27.37 7.44 -1.10
N GLU A 50 -27.70 8.22 -2.11
CA GLU A 50 -27.44 9.66 -2.11
C GLU A 50 -28.28 10.39 -1.04
N ILE A 51 -29.57 10.06 -0.91
CA ILE A 51 -30.44 10.55 0.17
C ILE A 51 -29.84 10.20 1.53
N LYS A 52 -29.38 8.96 1.73
CA LYS A 52 -28.74 8.55 3.00
C LYS A 52 -27.48 9.38 3.30
N LYS A 53 -26.65 9.64 2.28
CA LYS A 53 -25.45 10.49 2.41
C LYS A 53 -25.82 11.93 2.77
N ARG A 54 -26.81 12.52 2.10
CA ARG A 54 -27.29 13.88 2.39
C ARG A 54 -27.90 13.99 3.79
N ASN A 55 -28.69 13.00 4.21
CA ASN A 55 -29.23 12.95 5.57
C ASN A 55 -28.12 12.87 6.63
N SER A 56 -27.07 12.07 6.42
CA SER A 56 -25.94 12.05 7.37
C SER A 56 -25.20 13.38 7.47
N LEU A 57 -25.11 14.13 6.36
CA LEU A 57 -24.51 15.47 6.37
C LEU A 57 -25.40 16.48 7.12
N LEU A 58 -26.72 16.41 6.93
CA LEU A 58 -27.68 17.24 7.66
C LEU A 58 -27.66 16.97 9.16
N THR A 59 -27.59 15.69 9.57
CA THR A 59 -27.43 15.32 10.99
C THR A 59 -26.14 15.91 11.56
N ARG A 60 -25.01 15.78 10.85
CA ARG A 60 -23.73 16.37 11.26
C ARG A 60 -23.79 17.90 11.37
N TYR A 61 -24.47 18.56 10.44
CA TYR A 61 -24.68 20.01 10.51
C TYR A 61 -25.49 20.40 11.75
N GLY A 62 -26.55 19.65 12.07
CA GLY A 62 -27.34 19.83 13.29
C GLY A 62 -26.51 19.66 14.57
N GLU A 63 -25.67 18.62 14.64
CA GLU A 63 -24.77 18.39 15.78
C GLU A 63 -23.72 19.50 15.94
N LEU A 64 -23.14 19.98 14.84
CA LEU A 64 -22.18 21.09 14.86
C LEU A 64 -22.84 22.39 15.31
N LYS A 65 -24.06 22.68 14.81
CA LYS A 65 -24.83 23.85 15.21
C LYS A 65 -25.19 23.79 16.70
N ALA A 66 -25.63 22.63 17.20
CA ALA A 66 -25.93 22.44 18.62
C ALA A 66 -24.68 22.62 19.51
N ARG A 67 -23.52 22.12 19.09
CA ARG A 67 -22.25 22.37 19.81
C ARG A 67 -21.90 23.85 19.83
N TYR A 68 -22.02 24.53 18.70
CA TYR A 68 -21.78 25.97 18.59
C TYR A 68 -22.72 26.78 19.49
N GLU A 69 -24.00 26.44 19.56
CA GLU A 69 -24.97 27.08 20.46
C GLU A 69 -24.66 26.84 21.95
N VAL A 70 -24.22 25.64 22.32
CA VAL A 70 -23.73 25.33 23.68
C VAL A 70 -22.47 26.13 24.03
N GLU A 71 -21.60 26.36 23.05
CA GLU A 71 -20.34 27.09 23.24
C GLU A 71 -20.58 28.61 23.35
N ILE A 72 -21.51 29.16 22.55
CA ILE A 72 -21.98 30.54 22.69
C ILE A 72 -22.68 30.77 24.03
N SER A 73 -23.56 29.86 24.46
CA SER A 73 -24.25 30.00 25.75
C SER A 73 -23.30 29.85 26.94
N ARG A 74 -22.16 29.16 26.79
CA ARG A 74 -21.05 29.19 27.76
C ARG A 74 -20.22 30.48 27.71
N SER A 75 -20.27 31.23 26.61
CA SER A 75 -19.56 32.50 26.42
C SER A 75 -20.30 33.74 26.94
N THR A 76 -21.55 33.59 27.42
CA THR A 76 -22.26 34.67 28.12
C THR A 76 -22.25 34.45 29.63
N GLU A 77 -21.23 35.00 30.29
CA GLU A 77 -21.36 35.87 31.47
C GLU A 77 -19.96 36.40 31.84
N THR A 78 -19.40 37.22 30.96
CA THR A 78 -18.40 38.20 31.40
C THR A 78 -19.14 39.51 31.60
N SER A 79 -19.63 39.73 32.82
CA SER A 79 -20.05 41.07 33.23
C SER A 79 -18.79 41.92 33.32
N ILE A 80 -18.67 42.88 32.40
CA ILE A 80 -17.60 43.86 32.43
C ILE A 80 -17.99 44.90 33.48
N GLU A 81 -17.45 44.80 34.69
CA GLU A 81 -17.46 45.92 35.62
C GLU A 81 -16.27 46.83 35.28
N ILE A 82 -16.53 47.79 34.38
CA ILE A 82 -15.53 48.78 33.96
C ILE A 82 -15.40 49.82 35.06
N SER A 83 -14.35 49.72 35.86
CA SER A 83 -13.82 50.87 36.59
C SER A 83 -12.64 51.44 35.81
N ASN A 84 -12.89 52.61 35.20
CA ASN A 84 -11.92 53.52 34.61
C ASN A 84 -11.00 52.96 33.51
N SER A 85 -11.42 53.01 32.23
CA SER A 85 -10.60 53.61 31.15
C SER A 85 -11.24 53.52 29.75
N ILE A 86 -11.17 54.68 29.08
CA ILE A 86 -11.18 55.01 27.64
C ILE A 86 -11.94 54.06 26.70
N ASN A 87 -13.10 54.54 26.25
CA ASN A 87 -13.92 53.95 25.20
C ASN A 87 -13.30 54.27 23.82
N ILE A 88 -12.72 53.29 23.13
CA ILE A 88 -12.30 53.43 21.72
C ILE A 88 -13.44 52.89 20.87
N ASN A 89 -14.32 53.78 20.40
CA ASN A 89 -15.57 53.43 19.72
C ASN A 89 -15.43 53.19 18.21
N ASP A 90 -14.25 53.38 17.59
CA ASP A 90 -14.11 53.23 16.14
C ASP A 90 -12.68 52.82 15.75
N CYS A 91 -12.49 51.57 15.30
CA CYS A 91 -11.19 51.06 14.82
C CYS A 91 -10.68 51.79 13.57
N LYS A 92 -11.51 52.60 12.91
CA LYS A 92 -11.13 53.37 11.71
C LYS A 92 -10.16 54.52 11.97
N GLU A 93 -10.09 55.03 13.19
CA GLU A 93 -9.15 56.13 13.52
C GLU A 93 -7.71 55.64 13.72
N LEU A 94 -7.50 54.34 13.91
CA LEU A 94 -6.19 53.74 14.19
C LEU A 94 -5.53 53.09 12.96
N ASP A 95 -6.16 53.18 11.79
CA ASP A 95 -5.69 52.63 10.50
C ASP A 95 -5.26 51.15 10.57
N LEU A 96 -5.98 50.36 11.39
CA LEU A 96 -5.68 48.95 11.64
C LEU A 96 -6.30 48.05 10.56
N LEU A 97 -5.48 47.23 9.93
CA LEU A 97 -5.90 46.23 8.95
C LEU A 97 -6.56 45.01 9.61
N GLU A 98 -7.68 44.59 9.05
CA GLU A 98 -8.45 43.41 9.46
C GLU A 98 -7.63 42.12 9.27
N GLY A 99 -7.64 41.22 10.25
CA GLY A 99 -6.89 39.95 10.20
C GLY A 99 -5.43 40.00 10.69
N GLN A 100 -4.98 41.13 11.24
CA GLN A 100 -3.65 41.28 11.85
C GLN A 100 -3.72 41.29 13.39
N LEU A 101 -2.70 40.74 14.04
CA LEU A 101 -2.52 40.82 15.49
C LEU A 101 -1.63 42.01 15.83
N TYR A 102 -2.07 42.82 16.78
CA TYR A 102 -1.34 44.00 17.25
C TYR A 102 -0.95 43.81 18.71
N VAL A 103 0.24 44.26 19.08
CA VAL A 103 0.67 44.35 20.47
C VAL A 103 0.84 45.82 20.81
N ALA A 104 0.12 46.24 21.85
CA ALA A 104 0.33 47.54 22.47
C ALA A 104 1.48 47.41 23.48
N THR A 105 2.56 48.17 23.26
CA THR A 105 3.55 48.43 24.29
C THR A 105 3.30 49.81 24.89
N ASN A 106 3.91 50.13 26.03
CA ASN A 106 3.62 51.34 26.81
C ASN A 106 3.73 52.68 26.06
N LYS A 107 4.19 52.71 24.80
CA LYS A 107 4.29 53.93 23.97
C LYS A 107 3.93 53.77 22.48
N GLU A 108 3.80 52.55 21.94
CA GLU A 108 3.53 52.34 20.51
C GLU A 108 2.72 51.04 20.28
N LEU A 109 1.86 51.07 19.25
CA LEU A 109 1.12 49.92 18.75
C LEU A 109 1.94 49.26 17.63
N GLY A 110 2.49 48.08 17.88
CA GLY A 110 3.27 47.33 16.89
C GLY A 110 2.44 46.20 16.28
N VAL A 111 2.48 46.05 14.95
CA VAL A 111 1.98 44.83 14.30
C VAL A 111 2.87 43.68 14.72
N LEU A 112 2.30 42.66 15.35
CA LEU A 112 2.97 41.37 15.48
C LEU A 112 3.08 40.81 14.07
N ASN A 113 4.30 40.80 13.51
CA ASN A 113 4.57 40.35 12.14
C ASN A 113 3.67 39.16 11.79
N PRO A 114 2.97 39.19 10.64
CA PRO A 114 2.09 38.11 10.27
C PRO A 114 2.89 36.82 10.29
N PHE A 115 2.53 35.91 11.19
CA PHE A 115 3.05 34.55 11.15
C PHE A 115 2.70 34.04 9.76
N THR A 116 3.71 33.85 8.92
CA THR A 116 3.48 33.36 7.55
C THR A 116 3.24 31.86 7.66
N ALA A 117 2.07 31.48 8.20
CA ALA A 117 1.61 30.11 8.18
C ALA A 117 0.94 29.89 6.82
N GLY A 118 1.74 29.56 5.82
CA GLY A 118 1.29 29.10 4.50
C GLY A 118 0.70 27.69 4.56
N TYR A 119 -0.26 27.43 5.46
CA TYR A 119 -0.86 26.11 5.63
C TYR A 119 -2.38 26.23 5.68
N LYS A 120 -3.04 25.80 4.60
CA LYS A 120 -4.48 26.00 4.37
C LYS A 120 -5.41 25.04 5.11
N ASP A 121 -4.91 24.04 5.83
CA ASP A 121 -5.77 23.16 6.60
C ASP A 121 -5.03 22.52 7.77
N HIS A 122 -4.96 23.22 8.91
CA HIS A 122 -4.95 22.61 10.24
C HIS A 122 -5.81 23.47 11.16
N ARG A 123 -6.77 22.86 11.87
CA ARG A 123 -7.51 23.57 12.93
C ARG A 123 -6.56 23.82 14.10
N LEU A 124 -5.92 24.97 14.08
CA LEU A 124 -5.14 25.48 15.19
C LEU A 124 -6.13 26.01 16.25
N LEU A 125 -6.40 25.20 17.28
CA LEU A 125 -7.12 25.67 18.46
C LEU A 125 -6.12 26.40 19.34
N ILE A 126 -6.10 27.73 19.25
CA ILE A 126 -5.33 28.60 20.13
C ILE A 126 -6.20 28.91 21.35
N GLY A 127 -5.85 28.37 22.51
CA GLY A 127 -6.38 28.84 23.78
C GLY A 127 -5.51 29.99 24.29
N CYS A 128 -6.05 31.21 24.32
CA CYS A 128 -5.41 32.33 24.99
C CYS A 128 -6.07 32.57 26.34
N SER A 129 -5.28 32.51 27.42
CA SER A 129 -5.69 33.03 28.72
C SER A 129 -4.83 34.22 29.09
N ILE A 130 -5.50 35.35 29.34
CA ILE A 130 -4.84 36.57 29.80
C ILE A 130 -4.83 36.54 31.33
N GLY A 131 -3.65 36.64 31.93
CA GLY A 131 -3.52 36.72 33.38
C GLY A 131 -4.21 37.97 33.92
N SER A 132 -4.96 37.85 35.02
CA SER A 132 -5.78 38.95 35.57
C SER A 132 -4.98 40.06 36.27
N ARG A 133 -3.64 39.98 36.29
CA ARG A 133 -2.77 40.94 36.96
C ARG A 133 -1.54 41.26 36.11
N LEU A 134 -1.25 42.55 36.01
CA LEU A 134 0.00 43.07 35.47
C LEU A 134 1.19 42.58 36.31
N THR A 135 2.26 42.18 35.66
CA THR A 135 3.54 41.91 36.32
C THR A 135 4.14 43.21 36.86
N SER A 136 5.14 43.09 37.74
CA SER A 136 5.88 44.25 38.26
C SER A 136 6.61 45.07 37.18
N SER A 137 6.79 44.52 35.97
CA SER A 137 7.30 45.23 34.80
C SER A 137 6.21 45.88 33.94
N GLY A 138 4.94 45.85 34.37
CA GLY A 138 3.82 46.43 33.64
C GLY A 138 3.43 45.65 32.39
N THR A 139 3.78 44.35 32.30
CA THR A 139 3.37 43.48 31.20
C THR A 139 2.21 42.59 31.65
N LEU A 140 1.22 42.36 30.78
CA LEU A 140 0.18 41.35 31.01
C LEU A 140 0.68 40.00 30.49
N PRO A 141 0.81 38.98 31.35
CA PRO A 141 1.22 37.66 30.89
C PRO A 141 0.05 37.04 30.11
N VAL A 142 0.31 36.70 28.84
CA VAL A 142 -0.62 35.95 27.99
C VAL A 142 -0.06 34.55 27.86
N ASP A 143 -0.74 33.58 28.47
CA ASP A 143 -0.40 32.18 28.29
C ASP A 143 -1.14 31.67 27.04
N ILE A 144 -0.36 31.36 26.03
CA ILE A 144 -0.83 30.78 24.77
C ILE A 144 -0.54 29.29 24.83
N SER A 145 -1.59 28.48 24.90
CA SER A 145 -1.48 27.02 24.80
C SER A 145 -2.07 26.55 23.48
N TYR A 146 -1.32 25.75 22.73
CA TYR A 146 -1.79 25.10 21.51
C TYR A 146 -1.52 23.60 21.62
N ASN A 147 -2.47 22.79 21.14
CA ASN A 147 -2.32 21.34 21.10
C ASN A 147 -2.55 20.86 19.65
N LEU A 148 -1.50 20.36 19.01
CA LEU A 148 -1.56 19.87 17.63
C LEU A 148 -1.72 18.35 17.64
N THR A 149 -2.96 17.88 17.80
CA THR A 149 -3.25 16.43 17.78
C THR A 149 -3.59 15.96 16.36
N LEU A 150 -2.62 15.97 15.45
CA LEU A 150 -2.82 15.42 14.10
C LEU A 150 -2.56 13.91 14.12
N LYS A 151 -3.60 13.09 13.91
CA LYS A 151 -3.48 11.65 13.72
C LYS A 151 -3.59 11.32 12.23
N LEU A 152 -2.58 10.67 11.68
CA LEU A 152 -2.52 10.31 10.26
C LEU A 152 -2.54 8.80 10.05
N ARG A 153 -3.22 8.35 9.01
CA ARG A 153 -3.07 7.00 8.43
C ARG A 153 -2.44 7.12 7.05
N ALA A 154 -1.33 6.42 6.85
CA ALA A 154 -0.71 6.27 5.54
C ALA A 154 -0.98 4.87 4.97
N GLU A 155 -1.37 4.79 3.71
CA GLU A 155 -1.49 3.54 2.95
C GLU A 155 -0.53 3.61 1.75
N ILE A 156 0.40 2.66 1.65
CA ILE A 156 1.18 2.45 0.43
C ILE A 156 0.31 1.64 -0.52
N VAL A 157 0.12 2.15 -1.74
CA VAL A 157 -0.65 1.50 -2.78
C VAL A 157 0.26 1.20 -3.96
N GLU A 158 0.33 -0.07 -4.30
CA GLU A 158 1.02 -0.57 -5.50
C GLU A 158 0.00 -0.67 -6.64
N ALA A 159 0.29 -0.02 -7.77
CA ALA A 159 -0.51 -0.08 -8.97
C ALA A 159 0.32 -0.60 -10.15
N ILE A 160 -0.18 -1.68 -10.76
CA ILE A 160 0.39 -2.24 -11.98
C ILE A 160 -0.22 -1.49 -13.16
N THR A 161 0.61 -0.80 -13.92
CA THR A 161 0.21 -0.09 -15.15
C THR A 161 -0.14 -1.09 -16.26
N PRO A 162 -0.87 -0.67 -17.31
CA PRO A 162 -1.15 -1.54 -18.46
C PRO A 162 0.09 -2.12 -19.16
N SER A 163 1.26 -1.47 -19.00
CA SER A 163 2.54 -1.97 -19.52
C SER A 163 3.22 -3.00 -18.61
N GLY A 164 2.63 -3.34 -17.46
CA GLY A 164 3.22 -4.21 -16.45
C GLY A 164 4.21 -3.53 -15.51
N ALA A 165 4.47 -2.23 -15.68
CA ALA A 165 5.31 -1.48 -14.75
C ALA A 165 4.58 -1.25 -13.43
N VAL A 166 5.29 -1.45 -12.33
CA VAL A 166 4.80 -1.27 -10.96
C VAL A 166 5.05 0.17 -10.52
N ASN A 167 3.98 0.91 -10.20
CA ASN A 167 4.05 2.24 -9.61
C ASN A 167 3.56 2.20 -8.17
N ASN A 168 4.35 2.77 -7.27
CA ASN A 168 3.96 2.96 -5.87
C ASN A 168 3.47 4.38 -5.66
N TYR A 169 2.43 4.55 -4.85
CA TYR A 169 2.02 5.86 -4.34
C TYR A 169 1.50 5.76 -2.91
N ILE A 170 1.52 6.86 -2.17
CA ILE A 170 1.02 6.93 -0.80
C ILE A 170 -0.33 7.65 -0.79
N ARG A 171 -1.30 7.09 -0.05
CA ARG A 171 -2.53 7.78 0.35
C ARG A 171 -2.42 8.16 1.82
N LEU A 172 -2.56 9.45 2.11
CA LEU A 172 -2.59 9.97 3.47
C LEU A 172 -4.02 10.36 3.85
N TYR A 173 -4.43 9.97 5.06
CA TYR A 173 -5.73 10.27 5.62
C TYR A 173 -5.56 10.89 7.01
N GLU A 174 -6.38 11.90 7.30
CA GLU A 174 -6.56 12.41 8.65
C GLU A 174 -7.53 11.51 9.41
N LEU A 175 -7.20 11.20 10.67
CA LEU A 175 -8.05 10.45 11.59
C LEU A 175 -8.57 11.36 12.70
N ASP A 176 -9.82 11.16 13.12
CA ASP A 176 -10.33 11.74 14.37
C ASP A 176 -9.79 11.00 15.60
N ASP A 177 -10.22 11.45 16.79
CA ASP A 177 -9.83 10.83 18.05
C ASP A 177 -10.29 9.38 18.23
N LYS A 178 -11.25 8.93 17.42
CA LYS A 178 -11.76 7.55 17.38
C LYS A 178 -11.08 6.71 16.31
N GLY A 179 -10.11 7.26 15.57
CA GLY A 179 -9.41 6.57 14.48
C GLY A 179 -10.20 6.50 13.17
N ILE A 180 -11.28 7.29 13.03
CA ILE A 180 -12.12 7.32 11.83
C ILE A 180 -11.54 8.34 10.84
N THR A 181 -11.44 7.96 9.56
CA THR A 181 -10.98 8.86 8.51
C THR A 181 -11.91 10.06 8.32
N VAL A 182 -11.39 11.27 8.52
CA VAL A 182 -12.13 12.54 8.38
C VAL A 182 -11.74 13.36 7.16
N GLY A 183 -10.52 13.15 6.65
CA GLY A 183 -9.98 13.86 5.51
C GLY A 183 -8.98 13.01 4.72
N LYS A 184 -8.75 13.40 3.46
CA LYS A 184 -7.71 12.81 2.60
C LYS A 184 -6.77 13.93 2.17
N PHE A 185 -5.48 13.71 2.31
CA PHE A 185 -4.45 14.63 1.83
C PHE A 185 -4.01 14.26 0.42
N GLU A 186 -3.69 15.27 -0.38
CA GLU A 186 -2.92 15.10 -1.61
C GLU A 186 -1.44 15.09 -1.26
N VAL A 187 -0.72 14.09 -1.77
CA VAL A 187 0.72 13.94 -1.56
C VAL A 187 1.43 14.48 -2.78
N GLU A 188 2.09 15.63 -2.65
CA GLU A 188 2.83 16.25 -3.76
C GLU A 188 4.11 15.47 -4.11
N SER A 189 4.82 14.99 -3.09
CA SER A 189 6.00 14.15 -3.25
C SER A 189 6.19 13.22 -2.06
N PHE A 190 6.76 12.04 -2.29
CA PHE A 190 7.23 11.17 -1.22
C PHE A 190 8.48 10.42 -1.69
N ALA A 191 9.40 10.19 -0.77
CA ALA A 191 10.54 9.31 -0.99
C ALA A 191 10.22 7.95 -0.37
N MET A 192 10.46 6.88 -1.12
CA MET A 192 10.35 5.51 -0.63
C MET A 192 11.69 4.83 -0.81
N VAL A 193 12.27 4.37 0.29
CA VAL A 193 13.39 3.45 0.23
C VAL A 193 12.79 2.05 0.12
N ILE A 194 12.69 1.57 -1.11
CA ILE A 194 12.38 0.16 -1.37
C ILE A 194 13.72 -0.56 -1.24
N ASP A 195 13.88 -1.42 -0.23
CA ASP A 195 14.91 -2.46 -0.30
C ASP A 195 14.50 -3.30 -1.51
N ASP A 196 15.18 -3.09 -2.64
CA ASP A 196 14.86 -3.75 -3.88
C ASP A 196 15.18 -5.23 -3.72
N GLN A 197 14.23 -5.98 -3.19
CA GLN A 197 14.29 -7.44 -3.12
C GLN A 197 14.35 -8.08 -4.51
N ARG A 198 14.32 -7.30 -5.59
CA ARG A 198 14.54 -7.77 -6.97
C ARG A 198 16.01 -7.70 -7.39
N THR A 199 16.87 -7.03 -6.62
CA THR A 199 18.31 -7.03 -6.89
C THR A 199 18.97 -8.14 -6.07
N PRO A 200 19.57 -9.16 -6.73
CA PRO A 200 20.18 -10.25 -5.99
C PRO A 200 21.43 -9.76 -5.25
N LYS A 201 21.59 -10.26 -4.02
CA LYS A 201 22.66 -9.87 -3.10
C LYS A 201 23.39 -11.09 -2.56
N PHE A 202 24.63 -10.88 -2.13
CA PHE A 202 25.37 -11.89 -1.38
C PHE A 202 24.80 -12.01 0.02
N LEU A 203 24.53 -13.23 0.45
CA LEU A 203 24.06 -13.54 1.79
C LEU A 203 25.17 -14.28 2.54
N TRP A 204 25.60 -13.65 3.64
CA TRP A 204 26.54 -14.20 4.62
C TRP A 204 26.00 -13.81 6.01
N TRP A 205 25.78 -14.71 6.95
CA TRP A 205 25.95 -16.16 6.98
C TRP A 205 24.63 -16.88 6.63
N ASP A 206 24.57 -17.61 5.52
CA ASP A 206 23.33 -18.21 4.97
C ASP A 206 23.45 -19.73 4.76
N PRO A 207 23.43 -20.52 5.86
CA PRO A 207 23.76 -21.94 5.85
C PRO A 207 22.70 -22.79 5.15
N HIS A 208 23.12 -23.59 4.17
CA HIS A 208 22.28 -24.53 3.44
C HIS A 208 22.86 -25.93 3.45
N MET A 209 22.02 -26.93 3.74
CA MET A 209 22.36 -28.35 3.58
C MET A 209 21.73 -28.92 2.32
N ASP A 210 22.41 -29.84 1.66
CA ASP A 210 21.89 -30.54 0.49
C ASP A 210 22.42 -31.96 0.40
N MET A 211 21.70 -32.79 -0.36
CA MET A 211 22.12 -34.13 -0.74
C MET A 211 22.22 -34.19 -2.26
N GLY A 212 23.22 -34.87 -2.80
CA GLY A 212 23.43 -34.88 -4.25
C GLY A 212 24.09 -36.13 -4.78
N VAL A 213 24.08 -36.24 -6.11
CA VAL A 213 24.82 -37.26 -6.85
C VAL A 213 25.82 -36.57 -7.78
N GLY A 214 27.07 -37.05 -7.77
CA GLY A 214 28.15 -36.56 -8.61
C GLY A 214 28.60 -37.60 -9.60
N LEU A 215 29.08 -37.14 -10.76
CA LEU A 215 29.78 -37.95 -11.75
C LEU A 215 31.09 -37.24 -12.08
N GLY A 216 32.20 -37.98 -12.03
CA GLY A 216 33.51 -37.39 -12.24
C GLY A 216 34.56 -38.40 -12.64
N LEU A 217 35.77 -37.87 -12.81
CA LEU A 217 36.98 -38.64 -12.98
C LEU A 217 37.73 -38.66 -11.65
N ARG A 218 38.22 -39.82 -11.26
CA ARG A 218 39.08 -40.03 -10.10
C ARG A 218 40.38 -40.69 -10.55
N GLY A 219 41.48 -40.25 -9.99
CA GLY A 219 42.79 -40.83 -10.27
C GLY A 219 43.83 -40.43 -9.23
N ASP A 220 45.01 -41.00 -9.38
CA ASP A 220 46.22 -40.56 -8.69
C ASP A 220 46.89 -39.40 -9.47
N SER A 221 48.19 -39.20 -9.28
CA SER A 221 48.96 -38.18 -10.01
C SER A 221 49.19 -38.51 -11.49
N SER A 222 48.80 -39.70 -11.97
CA SER A 222 48.92 -40.15 -13.36
C SER A 222 47.60 -39.96 -14.12
N ILE A 223 47.68 -39.53 -15.37
CA ILE A 223 46.52 -39.44 -16.28
C ILE A 223 45.97 -40.84 -16.61
N ASP A 224 46.83 -41.87 -16.61
CA ASP A 224 46.45 -43.23 -16.97
C ASP A 224 45.58 -43.94 -15.91
N SER A 225 45.46 -43.36 -14.72
CA SER A 225 44.64 -43.89 -13.62
C SER A 225 43.24 -43.27 -13.55
N LEU A 226 42.91 -42.35 -14.45
CA LEU A 226 41.62 -41.67 -14.47
C LEU A 226 40.48 -42.64 -14.80
N ASN A 227 39.65 -42.91 -13.80
CA ASN A 227 38.46 -43.74 -13.91
C ASN A 227 37.20 -42.92 -13.65
N TRP A 228 36.12 -43.28 -14.34
CA TRP A 228 34.81 -42.70 -14.06
C TRP A 228 34.27 -43.20 -12.73
N GLU A 229 33.78 -42.29 -11.91
CA GLU A 229 33.16 -42.60 -10.63
C GLU A 229 31.84 -41.83 -10.45
N GLY A 230 30.86 -42.52 -9.87
CA GLY A 230 29.64 -41.92 -9.33
C GLY A 230 29.74 -41.78 -7.82
N LEU A 231 29.31 -40.65 -7.28
CA LEU A 231 29.37 -40.33 -5.85
C LEU A 231 27.98 -39.92 -5.34
N ALA A 232 27.62 -40.36 -4.15
CA ALA A 232 26.55 -39.74 -3.37
C ALA A 232 27.18 -38.72 -2.42
N SER A 233 26.56 -37.58 -2.18
CA SER A 233 27.12 -36.52 -1.34
C SER A 233 26.10 -35.94 -0.38
N VAL A 234 26.57 -35.53 0.79
CA VAL A 234 25.85 -34.63 1.70
C VAL A 234 26.76 -33.44 1.97
N GLY A 235 26.25 -32.23 1.77
CA GLY A 235 27.06 -31.03 1.82
C GLY A 235 26.42 -29.86 2.54
N PHE A 236 27.29 -28.90 2.86
CA PHE A 236 26.98 -27.68 3.57
C PHE A 236 27.58 -26.48 2.82
N SER A 237 26.78 -25.46 2.56
CA SER A 237 27.21 -24.19 1.93
C SER A 237 26.85 -23.01 2.82
N PRO A 238 27.81 -22.17 3.23
CA PRO A 238 27.55 -21.02 4.11
C PRO A 238 27.24 -19.70 3.39
N ILE A 239 27.53 -19.65 2.10
CA ILE A 239 27.43 -18.44 1.28
C ILE A 239 26.48 -18.69 0.13
N SER A 240 25.61 -17.73 -0.12
CA SER A 240 24.70 -17.77 -1.24
C SER A 240 24.57 -16.41 -1.90
N TYR A 241 24.01 -16.39 -3.10
CA TYR A 241 23.67 -15.18 -3.83
C TYR A 241 22.30 -15.35 -4.47
N GLY A 242 21.40 -14.41 -4.20
CA GLY A 242 20.00 -14.49 -4.63
C GLY A 242 19.17 -13.32 -4.15
N LEU A 243 17.86 -13.40 -4.44
CA LEU A 243 16.89 -12.41 -4.00
C LEU A 243 16.58 -12.57 -2.50
N SER A 244 16.53 -13.82 -2.03
CA SER A 244 16.33 -14.16 -0.62
C SER A 244 16.95 -15.52 -0.29
N SER A 245 17.08 -15.90 0.98
CA SER A 245 17.55 -17.23 1.39
C SER A 245 16.72 -18.40 0.81
N LYS A 246 15.51 -18.14 0.32
CA LYS A 246 14.66 -19.16 -0.33
C LYS A 246 14.73 -19.12 -1.86
N ASP A 247 15.20 -18.01 -2.42
CA ASP A 247 15.25 -17.74 -3.86
C ASP A 247 16.69 -17.38 -4.24
N LEU A 248 17.49 -18.42 -4.32
CA LEU A 248 18.93 -18.36 -4.51
C LEU A 248 19.28 -18.69 -5.95
N ALA A 249 20.09 -17.86 -6.60
CA ALA A 249 20.63 -18.15 -7.93
C ALA A 249 21.91 -19.00 -7.82
N TRP A 250 22.73 -18.73 -6.81
CA TRP A 250 24.01 -19.38 -6.60
C TRP A 250 24.27 -19.72 -5.13
N ARG A 251 25.04 -20.80 -4.91
CA ARG A 251 25.69 -21.09 -3.62
C ARG A 251 27.18 -21.23 -3.82
N PHE A 252 27.95 -20.91 -2.79
CA PHE A 252 29.42 -20.95 -2.84
C PHE A 252 30.03 -21.71 -1.68
N ALA A 253 31.26 -22.18 -1.90
CA ALA A 253 32.09 -22.84 -0.90
C ALA A 253 31.39 -24.01 -0.20
N ARG A 254 30.75 -24.89 -0.98
CA ARG A 254 30.16 -26.11 -0.43
C ARG A 254 31.26 -27.07 -0.01
N ILE A 255 31.18 -27.56 1.22
CA ILE A 255 32.00 -28.66 1.72
C ILE A 255 31.09 -29.87 1.84
N SER A 256 31.52 -31.04 1.37
CA SER A 256 30.74 -32.27 1.46
C SER A 256 31.52 -33.46 1.96
N LEU A 257 30.76 -34.43 2.45
CA LEU A 257 31.18 -35.81 2.58
C LEU A 257 30.59 -36.57 1.39
N ASP A 258 31.46 -37.15 0.59
CA ASP A 258 31.10 -37.89 -0.62
C ASP A 258 31.39 -39.38 -0.41
N VAL A 259 30.45 -40.23 -0.82
CA VAL A 259 30.47 -41.68 -0.69
C VAL A 259 30.41 -42.28 -2.09
N GLY A 260 31.52 -42.88 -2.50
CA GLY A 260 31.68 -43.61 -3.75
C GLY A 260 32.22 -45.01 -3.51
N GLN A 261 33.31 -45.34 -4.20
CA GLN A 261 34.15 -46.49 -3.86
C GLN A 261 34.80 -46.33 -2.47
N GLU A 262 35.04 -45.08 -2.06
CA GLU A 262 35.59 -44.70 -0.75
C GLU A 262 34.88 -43.46 -0.20
N ILE A 263 35.10 -43.17 1.07
CA ILE A 263 34.68 -41.89 1.68
C ILE A 263 35.70 -40.81 1.32
N SER A 264 35.21 -39.69 0.80
CA SER A 264 36.01 -38.54 0.43
C SER A 264 35.43 -37.24 0.97
N VAL A 265 36.27 -36.21 1.04
CA VAL A 265 35.83 -34.84 1.33
C VAL A 265 35.77 -34.07 0.03
N GLY A 266 34.63 -33.46 -0.24
CA GLY A 266 34.34 -32.69 -1.44
C GLY A 266 34.38 -31.18 -1.18
N LEU A 267 34.81 -30.45 -2.21
CA LEU A 267 34.69 -29.00 -2.31
C LEU A 267 34.00 -28.64 -3.62
N THR A 268 32.90 -27.91 -3.53
CA THR A 268 32.21 -27.32 -4.69
C THR A 268 32.30 -25.80 -4.56
N PRO A 269 33.16 -25.11 -5.34
CA PRO A 269 33.36 -23.68 -5.18
C PRO A 269 32.09 -22.89 -5.50
N VAL A 270 31.29 -23.38 -6.45
CA VAL A 270 30.07 -22.71 -6.93
C VAL A 270 29.03 -23.73 -7.35
N LEU A 271 27.76 -23.44 -7.04
CA LEU A 271 26.58 -24.20 -7.44
C LEU A 271 25.56 -23.26 -8.03
N TYR A 272 25.07 -23.58 -9.22
CA TYR A 272 24.02 -22.87 -9.92
C TYR A 272 22.65 -23.51 -9.64
N ASN A 273 21.63 -22.70 -9.35
CA ASN A 273 20.27 -23.19 -9.15
C ASN A 273 19.59 -23.47 -10.51
N LEU A 274 19.14 -24.70 -10.70
CA LEU A 274 18.35 -25.15 -11.85
C LEU A 274 16.82 -25.01 -11.62
N GLY A 275 16.42 -24.54 -10.44
CA GLY A 275 15.04 -24.26 -10.06
C GLY A 275 14.36 -25.40 -9.29
N ASN A 276 13.04 -25.23 -9.09
CA ASN A 276 12.22 -26.07 -8.22
C ASN A 276 11.48 -27.10 -9.06
N ASN A 277 12.23 -28.01 -9.67
CA ASN A 277 11.66 -28.92 -10.66
C ASN A 277 10.86 -30.09 -10.05
N LEU A 278 10.91 -30.29 -8.72
CA LEU A 278 10.24 -31.41 -8.06
C LEU A 278 9.55 -30.97 -6.75
N PRO A 279 8.34 -31.49 -6.44
CA PRO A 279 7.58 -31.09 -5.25
C PRO A 279 8.25 -31.40 -3.90
N ILE A 280 9.26 -32.26 -3.90
CA ILE A 280 9.92 -32.79 -2.69
C ILE A 280 11.16 -31.97 -2.33
N PHE A 281 11.73 -31.24 -3.30
CA PHE A 281 12.98 -30.50 -3.11
C PHE A 281 12.74 -29.01 -3.31
N THR A 282 13.35 -28.20 -2.46
CA THR A 282 13.22 -26.75 -2.55
C THR A 282 14.00 -26.19 -3.73
N ASN A 283 15.17 -26.75 -4.06
CA ASN A 283 16.02 -26.30 -5.17
C ASN A 283 16.89 -27.45 -5.70
N LEU A 284 17.17 -27.44 -7.01
CA LEU A 284 18.12 -28.33 -7.65
C LEU A 284 19.40 -27.56 -8.04
N TRP A 285 20.56 -28.11 -7.77
CA TRP A 285 21.84 -27.42 -7.85
C TRP A 285 22.81 -28.16 -8.76
N LEU A 286 23.50 -27.44 -9.65
CA LEU A 286 24.54 -27.98 -10.51
C LEU A 286 25.86 -27.23 -10.32
N GLY A 287 26.96 -27.95 -10.16
CA GLY A 287 28.26 -27.29 -10.09
C GLY A 287 29.44 -28.23 -10.24
N PRO A 288 30.62 -27.70 -10.58
CA PRO A 288 31.85 -28.47 -10.60
C PRO A 288 32.28 -28.77 -9.18
N PHE A 289 32.71 -29.99 -8.89
CA PHE A 289 33.24 -30.35 -7.59
C PHE A 289 34.59 -31.04 -7.74
N GLY A 290 35.45 -30.83 -6.74
CA GLY A 290 36.66 -31.64 -6.54
C GLY A 290 36.51 -32.42 -5.25
N HIS A 291 37.05 -33.63 -5.20
CA HIS A 291 37.02 -34.46 -4.00
C HIS A 291 38.38 -35.12 -3.75
N TYR A 292 38.64 -35.46 -2.50
CA TYR A 292 39.86 -36.13 -2.08
C TYR A 292 39.52 -37.32 -1.17
N GLY A 293 39.92 -38.52 -1.62
CA GLY A 293 39.71 -39.77 -0.91
C GLY A 293 40.50 -39.83 0.39
N LEU A 294 39.82 -40.14 1.49
CA LEU A 294 40.44 -40.13 2.82
C LEU A 294 41.37 -41.33 3.05
N ALA A 295 41.02 -42.49 2.50
CA ALA A 295 41.78 -43.73 2.68
C ALA A 295 42.88 -43.90 1.63
N ASP A 296 42.55 -43.71 0.36
CA ASP A 296 43.42 -43.99 -0.78
C ASP A 296 44.17 -42.76 -1.31
N LYS A 297 43.84 -41.57 -0.80
CA LYS A 297 44.50 -40.29 -1.12
C LYS A 297 44.42 -39.90 -2.60
N GLN A 298 43.45 -40.45 -3.33
CA GLN A 298 43.20 -40.07 -4.71
C GLN A 298 42.42 -38.76 -4.76
N TRP A 299 42.61 -38.01 -5.84
CA TRP A 299 41.83 -36.81 -6.10
C TRP A 299 40.91 -37.08 -7.29
N GLY A 300 39.81 -36.34 -7.34
CA GLY A 300 38.94 -36.38 -8.48
C GLY A 300 38.23 -35.06 -8.69
N VAL A 301 37.73 -34.91 -9.91
CA VAL A 301 36.99 -33.73 -10.36
C VAL A 301 35.77 -34.19 -11.15
N GLY A 302 34.68 -33.46 -11.04
CA GLY A 302 33.46 -33.82 -11.73
C GLY A 302 32.39 -32.76 -11.64
N MET A 303 31.17 -33.19 -11.97
CA MET A 303 29.96 -32.40 -11.88
C MET A 303 29.03 -33.01 -10.83
N LEU A 304 28.49 -32.16 -9.96
CA LEU A 304 27.57 -32.53 -8.90
C LEU A 304 26.17 -32.00 -9.24
N LEU A 305 25.17 -32.87 -9.09
CA LEU A 305 23.76 -32.51 -9.04
C LEU A 305 23.24 -32.68 -7.61
N GLY A 306 23.00 -31.57 -6.89
CA GLY A 306 22.51 -31.55 -5.51
C GLY A 306 21.05 -31.11 -5.41
N ALA A 307 20.36 -31.52 -4.35
CA ALA A 307 19.01 -31.10 -4.02
C ALA A 307 18.94 -30.63 -2.57
N THR A 308 18.39 -29.43 -2.37
CA THR A 308 18.10 -28.92 -1.02
C THR A 308 16.75 -29.46 -0.56
N LEU A 309 16.70 -29.97 0.67
CA LEU A 309 15.49 -30.42 1.35
C LEU A 309 14.76 -29.24 1.98
#